data_AF-A0A9W8PFT8-F1
#
_entry.id   AF-A0A9W8PFT8-F1
#
_cell.length_a   1.000
_cell.length_b   1.000
_cell.length_c   1.000
_cell.angle_alpha   90.00
_cell.angle_beta   90.00
_cell.angle_gamma   90.00
#
_symmetry.space_group_name_H-M   'P 1'
#
loop_
_entity.id
_entity.type
_entity.pdbx_description
1 polymer ?
#
loop_
_entity_poly.entity_id
_entity_poly.type
_entity_poly.pdbx_seq_one_letter_code
_entity_poly.pdbx_strand_id
1 'polypeptide(L)'
;MFLTTNLVGTIDEAMESRVHVHVKFQRLPPSSRQTIWSNFLEEMTVYGHTVSNDEIKELAAWTLNGRQIKNALHMAIKWCAQKKEPIDLNAVEHVIRLTCPTASKSEPLSYCKQIGTAVRGYQK
;
A
#
# COMPACT_ATOMS: atom_id res chain seq x y z
N MET A 1 -8.88 21.42 -12.95
CA MET A 1 -7.68 20.70 -13.42
C MET A 1 -7.08 19.96 -12.24
N PHE A 2 -6.61 18.72 -12.40
CA PHE A 2 -5.93 17.96 -11.34
C PHE A 2 -4.44 17.81 -11.69
N LEU A 3 -3.57 18.07 -10.72
CA LEU A 3 -2.12 17.93 -10.84
C LEU A 3 -1.63 16.95 -9.78
N THR A 4 -0.65 16.11 -10.13
CA THR A 4 -0.01 15.18 -9.20
C THR A 4 1.50 15.40 -9.24
N THR A 5 2.12 15.72 -8.11
CA THR A 5 3.57 15.89 -8.00
C THR A 5 4.11 15.21 -6.76
N ASN A 6 5.28 14.61 -6.87
CA ASN A 6 6.03 14.06 -5.74
C ASN A 6 6.99 15.10 -5.11
N LEU A 7 6.96 16.34 -5.61
CA LEU A 7 7.93 17.39 -5.30
C LEU A 7 7.22 18.63 -4.75
N VAL A 8 6.48 18.46 -3.65
CA VAL A 8 5.68 19.54 -3.04
C VAL A 8 6.54 20.72 -2.56
N GLY A 9 7.80 20.47 -2.18
CA GLY A 9 8.70 21.50 -1.65
C GLY A 9 9.40 22.36 -2.71
N THR A 10 9.16 22.12 -4.00
CA THR A 10 9.78 22.88 -5.10
C THR A 10 8.75 23.53 -6.02
N ILE A 11 7.49 23.60 -5.59
CA ILE A 11 6.45 24.31 -6.33
C ILE A 11 6.69 25.81 -6.10
N ASP A 12 6.73 26.60 -7.18
CA ASP A 12 6.87 28.04 -7.08
C ASP A 12 5.57 28.70 -6.59
N GLU A 13 5.70 29.89 -6.00
CA GLU A 13 4.60 30.66 -5.42
C GLU A 13 3.50 31.02 -6.44
N ALA A 14 3.86 31.21 -7.72
CA ALA A 14 2.88 31.56 -8.75
C ALA A 14 2.04 30.33 -9.15
N MET A 15 2.61 29.14 -9.16
CA MET A 15 1.86 27.89 -9.30
C MET A 15 1.01 27.60 -8.05
N GLU A 16 1.58 27.78 -6.86
CA GLU A 16 0.88 27.54 -5.58
C GLU A 16 -0.34 28.46 -5.40
N SER A 17 -0.22 29.74 -5.75
CA SER A 17 -1.32 30.72 -5.66
C SER A 17 -2.55 30.36 -6.51
N ARG A 18 -2.39 29.49 -7.51
CA ARG A 18 -3.48 29.01 -8.38
C ARG A 18 -4.09 27.70 -7.90
N VAL A 19 -3.50 27.05 -6.89
CA VAL A 19 -4.00 25.80 -6.30
C VAL A 19 -4.85 26.11 -5.07
N HIS A 20 -6.15 25.93 -5.21
CA HIS A 20 -7.11 26.20 -4.13
C HIS A 20 -7.19 25.08 -3.09
N VAL A 21 -6.79 23.85 -3.43
CA VAL A 21 -6.90 22.67 -2.56
C VAL A 21 -5.64 21.83 -2.64
N HIS A 22 -5.04 21.55 -1.48
CA HIS A 22 -3.88 20.68 -1.33
C HIS A 22 -4.30 19.37 -0.65
N VAL A 23 -4.29 18.26 -1.40
CA VAL A 23 -4.55 16.92 -0.84
C VAL A 23 -3.24 16.20 -0.65
N LYS A 24 -2.83 16.00 0.62
CA LYS A 24 -1.65 15.21 0.95
C LYS A 24 -2.03 13.75 1.12
N PHE A 25 -1.56 12.90 0.23
CA PHE A 25 -1.70 11.45 0.38
C PHE A 25 -0.73 10.94 1.45
N GLN A 26 -1.29 10.46 2.57
CA GLN A 26 -0.52 9.84 3.63
C GLN A 26 -0.12 8.40 3.25
N ARG A 27 0.86 7.84 3.96
CA ARG A 27 1.20 6.42 3.82
C ARG A 27 -0.03 5.57 4.18
N LEU A 28 -0.26 4.52 3.40
CA LEU A 28 -1.39 3.62 3.58
C LEU A 28 -1.33 2.94 4.95
N PRO A 29 -2.36 3.05 5.81
CA PRO A 29 -2.39 2.32 7.07
C PRO A 29 -2.61 0.82 6.83
N PRO A 30 -2.26 -0.05 7.81
CA PRO A 30 -2.42 -1.50 7.66
C PRO A 30 -3.83 -1.93 7.26
N SER A 31 -4.87 -1.32 7.83
CA SER A 31 -6.27 -1.61 7.49
C SER A 31 -6.59 -1.34 6.02
N SER A 32 -6.14 -0.21 5.47
CA SER A 32 -6.31 0.09 4.05
C SER A 32 -5.52 -0.87 3.17
N ARG A 33 -4.33 -1.32 3.61
CA ARG A 33 -3.56 -2.34 2.86
C ARG A 33 -4.28 -3.69 2.85
N GLN A 34 -4.96 -4.08 3.94
CA GLN A 34 -5.79 -5.30 3.97
C GLN A 34 -6.89 -5.23 2.91
N THR A 35 -7.62 -4.12 2.83
CA THR A 35 -8.66 -3.93 1.80
C THR A 35 -8.08 -3.99 0.39
N ILE A 36 -6.93 -3.35 0.16
CA ILE A 36 -6.27 -3.39 -1.16
C ILE A 36 -5.85 -4.81 -1.52
N TRP A 37 -5.29 -5.57 -0.57
CA TRP A 37 -4.94 -6.98 -0.77
C TRP A 37 -6.17 -7.83 -1.09
N SER A 38 -7.26 -7.70 -0.32
CA SER A 38 -8.52 -8.42 -0.58
C SER A 38 -9.05 -8.11 -1.97
N ASN A 39 -9.18 -6.83 -2.31
CA ASN A 39 -9.72 -6.41 -3.60
C ASN A 39 -8.90 -6.97 -4.76
N PHE A 40 -7.56 -6.91 -4.69
CA PHE A 40 -6.73 -7.43 -5.77
C PHE A 40 -6.71 -8.96 -5.84
N LEU A 41 -6.80 -9.66 -4.70
CA LEU A 41 -6.93 -11.12 -4.70
C LEU A 41 -8.28 -11.57 -5.26
N GLU A 42 -9.35 -10.84 -4.95
CA GLU A 42 -10.70 -11.05 -5.51
C GLU A 42 -10.74 -10.81 -7.03
N GLU A 43 -10.14 -9.70 -7.49
CA GLU A 43 -9.98 -9.41 -8.93
C GLU A 43 -9.21 -10.51 -9.68
N MET A 44 -8.32 -11.22 -8.98
CA MET A 44 -7.42 -12.23 -9.56
C MET A 44 -7.81 -13.66 -9.20
N THR A 45 -9.05 -13.88 -8.76
CA THR A 45 -9.63 -15.21 -8.45
C THR A 45 -9.50 -16.21 -9.60
N VAL A 46 -9.40 -15.73 -10.85
CA VAL A 46 -9.17 -16.55 -12.06
C VAL A 46 -7.90 -17.41 -11.97
N TYR A 47 -6.88 -16.99 -11.21
CA TYR A 47 -5.62 -17.73 -11.07
C TYR A 47 -5.63 -18.76 -9.93
N GLY A 48 -6.66 -18.74 -9.06
CA GLY A 48 -6.71 -19.54 -7.84
C GLY A 48 -5.71 -19.06 -6.79
N HIS A 49 -6.21 -18.72 -5.60
CA HIS A 49 -5.37 -18.43 -4.43
C HIS A 49 -5.83 -19.29 -3.24
N THR A 50 -4.86 -19.71 -2.42
CA THR A 50 -5.13 -20.43 -1.16
C THR A 50 -5.04 -19.51 0.05
N VAL A 51 -4.86 -18.21 -0.18
CA VAL A 51 -4.62 -17.19 0.86
C VAL A 51 -5.88 -16.95 1.69
N SER A 52 -5.79 -17.18 3.00
CA SER A 52 -6.84 -16.94 4.00
C SER A 52 -6.89 -15.47 4.45
N ASN A 53 -8.00 -15.06 5.05
CA ASN A 53 -8.16 -13.72 5.63
C ASN A 53 -7.10 -13.37 6.70
N ASP A 54 -6.62 -14.36 7.46
CA ASP A 54 -5.55 -14.11 8.45
C ASP A 54 -4.19 -13.90 7.76
N GLU A 55 -3.95 -14.57 6.65
CA GLU A 55 -2.75 -14.39 5.83
C GLU A 55 -2.78 -13.06 5.09
N ILE A 56 -3.96 -12.55 4.71
CA ILE A 56 -4.13 -11.19 4.19
C ILE A 56 -3.73 -10.15 5.25
N LYS A 57 -4.02 -10.39 6.54
CA LYS A 57 -3.56 -9.50 7.63
C LYS A 57 -2.04 -9.50 7.74
N GLU A 58 -1.41 -10.66 7.60
CA GLU A 58 0.06 -10.80 7.57
C GLU A 58 0.68 -10.06 6.37
N LEU A 59 0.08 -10.18 5.18
CA LEU A 59 0.51 -9.44 3.98
C LEU A 59 0.34 -7.93 4.14
N ALA A 60 -0.68 -7.48 4.85
CA ALA A 60 -0.90 -6.08 5.14
C ALA A 60 0.05 -5.49 6.19
N ALA A 61 0.75 -6.33 6.96
CA ALA A 61 1.79 -5.90 7.88
C ALA A 61 3.02 -5.33 7.15
N TRP A 62 3.20 -5.67 5.87
CA TRP A 62 4.26 -5.10 5.04
C TRP A 62 4.00 -3.62 4.73
N THR A 63 5.02 -2.78 4.86
CA THR A 63 4.96 -1.32 4.61
C THR A 63 4.97 -0.97 3.11
N LEU A 64 4.01 -1.51 2.37
CA LEU A 64 3.90 -1.35 0.90
C LEU A 64 2.91 -0.25 0.51
N ASN A 65 3.19 0.43 -0.59
CA ASN A 65 2.22 1.29 -1.26
C ASN A 65 1.31 0.49 -2.20
N GLY A 66 0.19 1.06 -2.62
CA GLY A 66 -0.78 0.34 -3.48
C GLY A 66 -0.20 -0.13 -4.82
N ARG A 67 0.76 0.61 -5.41
CA ARG A 67 1.45 0.18 -6.63
C ARG A 67 2.37 -1.00 -6.37
N GLN A 68 3.10 -0.99 -5.26
CA GLN A 68 3.98 -2.09 -4.85
C GLN A 68 3.18 -3.36 -4.56
N ILE A 69 2.04 -3.25 -3.87
CA ILE A 69 1.13 -4.38 -3.62
C ILE A 69 0.70 -5.01 -4.95
N LYS A 70 0.17 -4.19 -5.88
CA LYS A 70 -0.27 -4.68 -7.19
C LYS A 70 0.86 -5.33 -7.99
N ASN A 71 2.05 -4.71 -8.00
CA ASN A 71 3.21 -5.24 -8.70
C ASN A 71 3.68 -6.57 -8.10
N ALA A 72 3.76 -6.66 -6.76
CA ALA A 72 4.15 -7.87 -6.05
C ALA A 72 3.17 -9.01 -6.36
N LEU A 73 1.86 -8.76 -6.35
CA LEU A 73 0.85 -9.76 -6.66
C LEU A 73 0.96 -10.25 -8.12
N HIS A 74 1.10 -9.34 -9.10
CA HIS A 74 1.31 -9.73 -10.49
C HIS A 74 2.57 -10.57 -10.68
N MET A 75 3.64 -10.26 -9.96
CA MET A 75 4.87 -11.04 -10.00
C MET A 75 4.71 -12.40 -9.33
N ALA A 76 3.98 -12.47 -8.21
CA ALA A 76 3.64 -13.73 -7.55
C ALA A 76 2.83 -14.64 -8.47
N ILE A 77 1.83 -14.11 -9.17
CA ILE A 77 1.05 -14.86 -10.18
C ILE A 77 1.96 -15.43 -11.27
N LYS A 78 2.81 -14.58 -11.86
CA LYS A 78 3.74 -15.03 -12.92
C LYS A 78 4.70 -16.11 -12.42
N TRP A 79 5.21 -15.95 -11.21
CA TRP A 79 6.10 -16.90 -10.57
C TRP A 79 5.42 -18.24 -10.31
N CYS A 80 4.19 -18.22 -9.77
CA CYS A 80 3.40 -19.41 -9.48
C CYS A 80 2.95 -20.12 -10.77
N ALA A 81 2.56 -19.36 -11.81
CA ALA A 81 2.23 -19.89 -13.12
C ALA A 81 3.41 -20.64 -13.76
N GLN A 82 4.64 -20.16 -13.57
CA GLN A 82 5.85 -20.84 -14.03
C GLN A 82 6.11 -22.14 -13.26
N LYS A 83 5.83 -22.16 -11.95
CA LYS A 83 5.98 -23.35 -11.10
C LYS A 83 4.82 -24.34 -11.17
N LYS A 84 3.68 -23.95 -11.76
CA LYS A 84 2.41 -24.69 -11.77
C LYS A 84 1.85 -24.95 -10.36
N GLU A 85 2.09 -24.00 -9.45
CA GLU A 85 1.61 -24.04 -8.06
C GLU A 85 0.55 -22.96 -7.85
N PRO A 86 -0.41 -23.14 -6.92
CA PRO A 86 -1.34 -22.09 -6.54
C PRO A 86 -0.63 -20.96 -5.79
N ILE A 87 -1.28 -19.79 -5.72
CA ILE A 87 -0.73 -18.63 -5.01
C ILE A 87 -0.88 -18.86 -3.50
N ASP A 88 0.26 -19.07 -2.84
CA ASP A 88 0.40 -19.22 -1.39
C ASP A 88 1.04 -17.99 -0.73
N LEU A 89 0.83 -17.81 0.58
CA LEU A 89 1.41 -16.73 1.38
C LEU A 89 2.94 -16.67 1.20
N ASN A 90 3.62 -17.82 1.24
CA ASN A 90 5.07 -17.90 1.12
C ASN A 90 5.56 -17.40 -0.25
N ALA A 91 4.82 -17.71 -1.31
CA ALA A 91 5.17 -17.27 -2.67
C ALA A 91 5.06 -15.74 -2.78
N VAL A 92 4.02 -15.16 -2.19
CA VAL A 92 3.82 -13.70 -2.17
C VAL A 92 4.89 -13.02 -1.32
N GLU A 93 5.18 -13.50 -0.10
CA GLU A 93 6.25 -12.93 0.73
C GLU A 93 7.63 -13.02 0.08
N HIS A 94 7.92 -14.13 -0.61
CA HIS A 94 9.15 -14.28 -1.36
C HIS A 94 9.28 -13.22 -2.46
N VAL A 95 8.22 -13.01 -3.24
CA VAL A 95 8.20 -11.99 -4.29
C VAL A 95 8.27 -10.57 -3.74
N ILE A 96 7.63 -10.29 -2.60
CA ILE A 96 7.75 -8.99 -1.93
C ILE A 96 9.22 -8.70 -1.60
N ARG A 97 9.94 -9.67 -1.02
CA ARG A 97 11.37 -9.52 -0.69
C ARG A 97 12.25 -9.26 -1.93
N LEU A 98 11.92 -9.88 -3.07
CA LEU A 98 12.66 -9.68 -4.32
C LEU A 98 12.38 -8.33 -4.98
N THR A 99 11.12 -7.86 -4.92
CA THR A 99 10.66 -6.67 -5.65
C THR A 99 10.78 -5.38 -4.86
N CYS A 100 10.70 -5.49 -3.53
CA CYS A 100 10.67 -4.36 -2.61
C CYS A 100 11.70 -4.57 -1.50
N PRO A 101 13.02 -4.46 -1.79
CA PRO A 101 14.07 -4.73 -0.81
C PRO A 101 14.06 -3.74 0.37
N THR A 102 13.41 -2.60 0.22
CA THR A 102 13.26 -1.57 1.26
C THR A 102 11.99 -1.75 2.11
N ALA A 103 11.13 -2.72 1.78
CA ALA A 103 9.92 -2.97 2.54
C ALA A 103 10.23 -3.71 3.85
N SER A 104 9.62 -3.25 4.93
CA SER A 104 9.74 -3.84 6.27
C SER A 104 8.38 -4.40 6.70
N LYS A 105 8.37 -5.54 7.39
CA LYS A 105 7.16 -6.04 8.06
C LYS A 105 7.05 -5.30 9.40
N SER A 106 6.05 -4.44 9.57
CA SER A 106 5.77 -3.86 10.89
C SER A 106 5.10 -4.93 11.75
N GLU A 107 5.59 -5.17 12.96
CA GLU A 107 4.93 -6.05 13.94
C GLU A 107 3.44 -5.72 14.08
N PRO A 108 2.58 -6.72 14.39
CA PRO A 108 1.14 -6.51 14.48
C PRO A 108 0.85 -5.39 15.46
N LEU A 109 0.19 -4.35 14.93
CA LEU A 109 -0.09 -3.08 15.59
C LEU A 109 -1.11 -3.28 16.74
N SER A 110 -0.69 -3.90 17.84
CA SER A 110 -1.22 -3.51 19.14
C SER A 110 -0.79 -2.06 19.33
N TYR A 111 -1.76 -1.15 19.45
CA TYR A 111 -1.57 0.28 19.75
C TYR A 111 -1.49 1.24 18.55
N CYS A 112 -2.65 1.61 18.02
CA CYS A 112 -2.88 3.00 17.60
C CYS A 112 -4.15 3.51 18.29
N LYS A 113 -4.04 3.75 19.60
CA LYS A 113 -5.00 4.54 20.35
C LYS A 113 -4.47 5.98 20.37
N GLN A 114 -5.32 6.91 19.93
CA GLN A 114 -5.21 8.36 20.06
C GLN A 114 -4.09 9.07 19.27
N ILE A 115 -4.47 9.61 18.12
CA ILE A 115 -4.15 11.01 17.79
C ILE A 115 -5.45 11.74 17.46
N GLY A 116 -6.19 12.04 18.54
CA GLY A 116 -7.05 13.22 18.57
C GLY A 116 -6.22 14.43 18.99
N THR A 117 -6.67 15.61 18.55
CA THR A 117 -6.27 16.96 19.00
C THR A 117 -4.86 17.45 18.67
N ALA A 118 -4.74 18.29 17.64
CA ALA A 118 -4.37 19.71 17.76
C ALA A 118 -4.02 20.31 16.39
N VAL A 119 -4.96 21.01 15.75
CA VAL A 119 -4.61 22.11 14.84
C VAL A 119 -5.27 23.35 15.41
N ARG A 120 -4.54 24.03 16.28
CA ARG A 120 -4.86 25.37 16.78
C ARG A 120 -3.70 26.28 16.35
N GLY A 121 -4.01 27.29 15.56
CA GLY A 121 -3.17 28.50 15.43
C GLY A 121 -2.37 28.63 14.14
N TYR A 122 -2.97 29.22 13.11
CA TYR A 122 -2.32 30.28 12.34
C TYR A 122 -3.35 31.41 12.19
N GLN A 123 -3.07 32.53 12.85
CA GLN A 123 -3.81 33.77 12.79
C GLN A 123 -2.86 34.84 12.23
N LYS A 124 -3.41 35.58 11.27
CA LYS A 124 -2.96 36.81 10.61
C LYS A 124 -1.91 36.68 9.52
#